data_AF-Q11199-F1
#
_entry.id   AF-Q11199-F1
#
_cell.length_a   1.000
_cell.length_b   1.000
_cell.length_c   1.000
_cell.angle_alpha   90.00
_cell.angle_beta   90.00
_cell.angle_gamma   90.00
#
_symmetry.space_group_name_H-M   'P 1'
#
loop_
_entity.id
_entity.type
_entity.pdbx_description
1 polymer ?
#
loop_
_entity_poly.entity_id
_entity_poly.type
_entity_poly.pdbx_seq_one_letter_code
_entity_poly.pdbx_strand_id
1 'polypeptide(L)'
;SVYGVTFVGARAQILPRLEEINDKNIYLENELKKPEGMRDPDLTQPGTVFDRDQLNAASYYLARVTLKSIGETFQSANEIQHWLGQLAKICTDSGQPVSWVTPLGLPVVQPYKHGAKQQVHTAMQTVVVREFIDDSPVHKVKQRNAFPPNFVHSIDSTHMLMTARACEKQGIAFTAVHDS
;
A
#
# COMPACT_ATOMS: atom_id res chain seq x y z
N SER A 1 -7.32 -4.66 5.80
CA SER A 1 -6.45 -3.50 5.56
C SER A 1 -7.33 -2.40 5.02
N VAL A 2 -7.24 -1.19 5.60
CA VAL A 2 -8.05 -0.01 5.19
C VAL A 2 -7.78 0.39 3.72
N TYR A 3 -6.67 -0.08 3.15
CA TYR A 3 -6.21 0.25 1.79
C TYR A 3 -6.40 -0.88 0.77
N GLY A 4 -7.28 -1.85 1.03
CA GLY A 4 -7.61 -2.88 0.03
C GLY A 4 -6.49 -3.89 -0.28
N VAL A 5 -5.55 -4.11 0.65
CA VAL A 5 -4.50 -5.14 0.50
C VAL A 5 -5.13 -6.53 0.38
N THR A 6 -4.79 -7.25 -0.69
CA THR A 6 -5.25 -8.64 -0.92
C THR A 6 -4.52 -9.62 -0.03
N PHE A 7 -5.03 -10.86 0.07
CA PHE A 7 -4.35 -11.95 0.77
C PHE A 7 -2.90 -12.15 0.30
N VAL A 8 -2.69 -12.15 -1.02
CA VAL A 8 -1.37 -12.28 -1.64
C VAL A 8 -0.47 -11.10 -1.26
N GLY A 9 -1.01 -9.87 -1.29
CA GLY A 9 -0.28 -8.67 -0.90
C GLY A 9 0.12 -8.68 0.58
N ALA A 10 -0.77 -9.11 1.47
CA ALA A 10 -0.49 -9.21 2.90
C ALA A 10 0.62 -10.23 3.17
N ARG A 11 0.56 -11.41 2.53
CA ARG A 11 1.63 -12.40 2.64
C ARG A 11 2.97 -11.87 2.13
N ALA A 12 2.98 -11.18 0.99
CA ALA A 12 4.19 -10.62 0.41
C ALA A 12 4.84 -9.54 1.31
N GLN A 13 4.07 -8.91 2.19
CA GLN A 13 4.60 -7.98 3.21
C GLN A 13 5.07 -8.70 4.48
N ILE A 14 4.39 -9.77 4.88
CA ILE A 14 4.70 -10.52 6.12
C ILE A 14 5.94 -11.40 5.95
N LEU A 15 6.07 -12.11 4.83
CA LEU A 15 7.14 -13.10 4.64
C LEU A 15 8.56 -12.48 4.81
N PRO A 16 8.89 -11.33 4.18
CA PRO A 16 10.21 -10.72 4.36
C PRO A 16 10.51 -10.35 5.82
N ARG A 17 9.49 -9.99 6.60
CA ARG A 17 9.65 -9.67 8.02
C ARG A 17 9.90 -10.92 8.87
N LEU A 18 9.28 -12.04 8.50
CA LEU A 18 9.57 -13.32 9.15
C LEU A 18 10.99 -13.79 8.82
N GLU A 19 11.42 -13.65 7.57
CA GLU A 19 12.78 -13.98 7.13
C GLU A 19 13.81 -13.13 7.89
N GLU A 20 13.59 -11.82 8.00
CA GLU A 20 14.46 -10.91 8.77
C GLU A 20 14.62 -11.36 10.25
N ILE A 21 13.52 -11.74 10.90
CA ILE A 21 13.54 -12.23 12.28
C ILE A 21 14.26 -13.60 12.36
N ASN A 22 14.01 -14.49 11.40
CA ASN A 22 14.61 -15.82 11.36
C ASN A 22 16.12 -15.76 11.13
N ASP A 23 16.56 -14.90 10.22
CA ASP A 23 17.98 -14.65 9.95
C ASP A 23 18.71 -14.11 11.18
N LYS A 24 18.05 -13.22 11.94
CA LYS A 24 18.55 -12.76 13.24
C LYS A 24 18.67 -13.90 14.24
N ASN A 25 17.70 -14.80 14.33
CA ASN A 25 17.76 -15.96 15.22
C ASN A 25 18.89 -16.92 14.82
N ILE A 26 19.08 -17.17 13.52
CA ILE A 26 20.18 -18.00 13.00
C ILE A 26 21.53 -17.38 13.38
N TYR A 27 21.68 -16.07 13.22
CA TYR A 27 22.89 -15.36 13.64
C TYR A 27 23.16 -15.56 15.14
N LEU A 28 22.16 -15.29 15.98
CA LEU A 28 22.29 -15.42 17.44
C LEU A 28 22.59 -16.86 17.89
N GLU A 29 21.98 -17.88 17.27
CA GLU A 29 22.31 -19.30 17.53
C GLU A 29 23.76 -19.63 17.19
N ASN A 30 24.29 -19.05 16.10
CA ASN A 30 25.68 -19.26 15.71
C ASN A 30 26.67 -18.53 16.61
N GLU A 31 26.32 -17.33 17.09
CA GLU A 31 27.11 -16.60 18.10
C GLU A 31 27.19 -17.36 19.43
N LEU A 32 26.09 -17.98 19.89
CA LEU A 32 26.10 -18.80 21.11
C LEU A 32 27.01 -20.03 21.02
N LYS A 33 27.24 -20.56 19.82
CA LYS A 33 28.15 -21.70 19.59
C LYS A 33 29.63 -21.30 19.69
N LYS A 34 29.97 -20.01 19.66
CA LYS A 34 31.35 -19.53 19.82
C LYS A 34 31.83 -19.70 21.27
N PRO A 35 33.16 -19.79 21.50
CA PRO A 35 33.74 -19.75 22.84
C PRO A 35 33.35 -18.46 23.57
N GLU A 36 33.12 -18.52 24.88
CA GLU A 36 32.63 -17.38 25.68
C GLU A 36 33.44 -16.09 25.48
N GLY A 37 34.77 -16.17 25.37
CA GLY A 37 35.63 -15.00 25.14
C GLY A 37 35.59 -14.40 23.73
N MET A 38 34.83 -15.00 22.81
CA MET A 38 34.67 -14.58 21.40
C MET A 38 33.22 -14.23 21.03
N ARG A 39 32.31 -14.25 22.02
CA ARG A 39 30.90 -13.87 21.81
C ARG A 39 30.74 -12.36 21.83
N ASP A 40 29.73 -11.87 21.12
CA ASP A 40 29.27 -10.49 21.26
C ASP A 40 28.86 -10.22 22.73
N PRO A 41 29.38 -9.18 23.40
CA PRO A 41 29.00 -8.84 24.77
C PRO A 41 27.53 -8.43 24.92
N ASP A 42 26.85 -7.99 23.84
CA ASP A 42 25.44 -7.59 23.84
C ASP A 42 24.50 -8.71 23.35
N LEU A 43 24.95 -9.97 23.38
CA LEU A 43 24.20 -11.10 22.85
C LEU A 43 22.88 -11.35 23.60
N THR A 44 21.77 -11.39 22.84
CA THR A 44 20.47 -11.79 23.37
C THR A 44 20.18 -13.27 23.07
N GLN A 45 19.25 -13.87 23.81
CA GLN A 45 18.85 -15.25 23.54
C GLN A 45 18.16 -15.35 22.16
N PRO A 46 18.58 -16.30 21.30
CA PRO A 46 17.91 -16.52 20.03
C PRO A 46 16.47 -16.99 20.24
N GLY A 47 15.57 -16.53 19.37
CA GLY A 47 14.29 -17.18 19.18
C GLY A 47 14.43 -18.50 18.41
N THR A 48 13.32 -19.20 18.21
CA THR A 48 13.29 -20.42 17.40
C THR A 48 13.64 -20.12 15.94
N VAL A 49 14.49 -20.96 15.35
CA VAL A 49 14.79 -20.95 13.92
C VAL A 49 13.83 -21.89 13.18
N PHE A 50 13.28 -21.40 12.09
CA PHE A 50 12.34 -22.12 11.23
C PHE A 50 12.96 -22.38 9.85
N ASP A 51 12.61 -23.52 9.26
CA ASP A 51 12.94 -23.79 7.87
C ASP A 51 12.05 -23.01 6.90
N ARG A 52 12.36 -23.09 5.60
CA ARG A 52 11.65 -22.34 4.56
C ARG A 52 10.19 -22.75 4.42
N ASP A 53 9.85 -24.02 4.63
CA ASP A 53 8.47 -24.50 4.50
C ASP A 53 7.63 -24.06 5.69
N GLN A 54 8.20 -24.07 6.89
CA GLN A 54 7.63 -23.52 8.11
C GLN A 54 7.40 -22.01 8.00
N LEU A 55 8.39 -21.25 7.50
CA LEU A 55 8.23 -19.81 7.25
C LEU A 55 7.12 -19.52 6.24
N ASN A 56 7.06 -20.32 5.16
CA ASN A 56 5.97 -20.21 4.20
C ASN A 56 4.62 -20.48 4.86
N ALA A 57 4.46 -21.61 5.55
CA ALA A 57 3.21 -21.96 6.24
C ALA A 57 2.79 -20.89 7.26
N ALA A 58 3.74 -20.38 8.06
CA ALA A 58 3.53 -19.30 9.01
C ALA A 58 3.07 -18.01 8.31
N SER A 59 3.71 -17.63 7.18
CA SER A 59 3.32 -16.44 6.41
C SER A 59 1.87 -16.51 5.91
N TYR A 60 1.43 -17.70 5.46
CA TYR A 60 0.04 -17.93 5.05
C TYR A 60 -0.92 -17.79 6.25
N TYR A 61 -0.59 -18.44 7.37
CA TYR A 61 -1.42 -18.40 8.57
C TYR A 61 -1.55 -16.97 9.11
N LEU A 62 -0.43 -16.26 9.27
CA LEU A 62 -0.43 -14.88 9.75
C LEU A 62 -1.20 -13.95 8.81
N ALA A 63 -1.00 -14.04 7.49
CA ALA A 63 -1.76 -13.24 6.54
C ALA A 63 -3.27 -13.47 6.68
N ARG A 64 -3.71 -14.71 6.90
CA ARG A 64 -5.14 -15.04 7.09
C ARG A 64 -5.67 -14.45 8.39
N VAL A 65 -4.98 -14.69 9.50
CA VAL A 65 -5.41 -14.23 10.83
C VAL A 65 -5.41 -12.70 10.88
N THR A 66 -4.35 -12.05 10.43
CA THR A 66 -4.25 -10.59 10.40
C THR A 66 -5.37 -9.96 9.56
N LEU A 67 -5.64 -10.47 8.35
CA LEU A 67 -6.72 -9.94 7.52
C LEU A 67 -8.09 -10.17 8.15
N LYS A 68 -8.31 -11.33 8.79
CA LYS A 68 -9.55 -11.62 9.53
C LYS A 68 -9.73 -10.63 10.69
N SER A 69 -8.73 -10.46 11.54
CA SER A 69 -8.78 -9.55 12.69
C SER A 69 -9.01 -8.11 12.25
N ILE A 70 -8.32 -7.62 11.22
CA ILE A 70 -8.56 -6.27 10.68
C ILE A 70 -9.99 -6.14 10.16
N GLY A 71 -10.53 -7.18 9.53
CA GLY A 71 -11.92 -7.21 9.07
C GLY A 71 -12.92 -7.02 10.20
N GLU A 72 -12.70 -7.70 11.32
CA GLU A 72 -13.55 -7.65 12.51
C GLU A 72 -13.44 -6.32 13.26
N THR A 73 -12.24 -5.73 13.35
CA THR A 73 -12.01 -4.46 14.06
C THR A 73 -12.55 -3.24 13.32
N PHE A 74 -12.53 -3.25 11.98
CA PHE A 74 -12.83 -2.06 11.16
C PHE A 74 -14.04 -2.25 10.25
N GLN A 75 -15.17 -2.67 10.83
CA GLN A 75 -16.42 -2.95 10.08
C GLN A 75 -16.89 -1.75 9.27
N SER A 76 -17.05 -0.57 9.89
CA SER A 76 -17.53 0.63 9.20
C SER A 76 -16.59 1.10 8.08
N ALA A 77 -15.27 0.96 8.26
CA ALA A 77 -14.31 1.31 7.21
C ALA A 77 -14.44 0.34 6.02
N ASN A 78 -14.66 -0.94 6.26
CA ASN A 78 -14.91 -1.93 5.21
C ASN A 78 -16.22 -1.64 4.45
N GLU A 79 -17.27 -1.21 5.16
CA GLU A 79 -18.54 -0.80 4.53
C GLU A 79 -18.36 0.40 3.62
N ILE A 80 -17.66 1.45 4.08
CA ILE A 80 -17.35 2.64 3.28
C ILE A 80 -16.50 2.24 2.06
N GLN A 81 -15.47 1.41 2.26
CA GLN A 81 -14.62 0.94 1.16
C GLN A 81 -15.44 0.16 0.12
N HIS A 82 -16.36 -0.71 0.56
CA HIS A 82 -17.25 -1.44 -0.33
C HIS A 82 -18.16 -0.50 -1.12
N TRP A 83 -18.78 0.47 -0.44
CA TRP A 83 -19.63 1.48 -1.04
C TRP A 83 -18.89 2.33 -2.09
N LEU A 84 -17.68 2.81 -1.77
CA LEU A 84 -16.82 3.50 -2.74
C LEU A 84 -16.53 2.61 -3.96
N GLY A 85 -16.24 1.32 -3.74
CA GLY A 85 -16.06 0.34 -4.82
C GLY A 85 -17.29 0.19 -5.73
N GLN A 86 -18.51 0.26 -5.17
CA GLN A 86 -19.76 0.23 -5.94
C GLN A 86 -19.94 1.52 -6.75
N LEU A 87 -19.66 2.69 -6.18
CA LEU A 87 -19.70 3.97 -6.90
C LEU A 87 -18.72 3.98 -8.08
N ALA A 88 -17.47 3.55 -7.85
CA ALA A 88 -16.48 3.45 -8.92
C ALA A 88 -16.92 2.51 -10.04
N LYS A 89 -17.62 1.42 -9.72
CA LYS A 89 -18.21 0.53 -10.72
C LYS A 89 -19.26 1.26 -11.57
N ILE A 90 -20.18 2.00 -10.94
CA ILE A 90 -21.23 2.75 -11.66
C ILE A 90 -20.60 3.78 -12.62
N CYS A 91 -19.62 4.57 -12.16
CA CYS A 91 -18.92 5.56 -12.99
C CYS A 91 -18.19 4.90 -14.17
N THR A 92 -17.48 3.81 -13.91
CA THR A 92 -16.71 3.14 -14.96
C THR A 92 -17.56 2.36 -15.95
N ASP A 93 -18.78 1.95 -15.56
CA ASP A 93 -19.74 1.32 -16.46
C ASP A 93 -20.35 2.32 -17.46
N SER A 94 -20.39 3.62 -17.15
CA SER A 94 -20.71 4.67 -18.12
C SER A 94 -19.51 5.12 -18.97
N GLY A 95 -18.37 4.44 -18.83
CA GLY A 95 -17.14 4.76 -19.56
C GLY A 95 -16.37 5.96 -19.01
N GLN A 96 -16.82 6.55 -17.89
CA GLN A 96 -16.20 7.72 -17.29
C GLN A 96 -15.20 7.35 -16.20
N PRO A 97 -14.10 8.11 -16.04
CA PRO A 97 -13.22 7.94 -14.89
C PRO A 97 -13.93 8.37 -13.61
N VAL A 98 -13.48 7.83 -12.47
CA VAL A 98 -13.97 8.31 -11.18
C VAL A 98 -13.40 9.70 -10.90
N SER A 99 -14.28 10.64 -10.55
CA SER A 99 -13.91 12.01 -10.21
C SER A 99 -14.73 12.54 -9.05
N TRP A 100 -14.13 13.40 -8.22
CA TRP A 100 -14.81 14.07 -7.10
C TRP A 100 -14.19 15.44 -6.87
N VAL A 101 -14.77 16.20 -5.95
CA VAL A 101 -14.25 17.50 -5.51
C VAL A 101 -13.92 17.39 -4.03
N THR A 102 -12.72 17.80 -3.63
CA THR A 102 -12.33 17.80 -2.20
C THR A 102 -13.09 18.89 -1.44
N PRO A 103 -13.14 18.84 -0.10
CA PRO A 103 -13.74 19.93 0.69
C PRO A 103 -13.11 21.31 0.48
N LEU A 104 -11.88 21.38 -0.05
CA LEU A 104 -11.22 22.63 -0.45
C LEU A 104 -11.61 23.12 -1.86
N GLY A 105 -12.49 22.40 -2.56
CA GLY A 105 -12.90 22.74 -3.92
C GLY A 105 -11.95 22.24 -5.01
N LEU A 106 -10.98 21.38 -4.69
CA LEU A 106 -10.05 20.84 -5.68
C LEU A 106 -10.71 19.68 -6.44
N PRO A 107 -10.87 19.76 -7.78
CA PRO A 107 -11.33 18.63 -8.56
C PRO A 107 -10.22 17.57 -8.67
N VAL A 108 -10.58 16.32 -8.40
CA VAL A 108 -9.69 15.15 -8.51
C VAL A 108 -10.28 14.17 -9.50
N VAL A 109 -9.46 13.71 -10.44
CA VAL A 109 -9.84 12.71 -11.45
C VAL A 109 -8.83 11.57 -11.42
N GLN A 110 -9.30 10.33 -11.35
CA GLN A 110 -8.41 9.17 -11.40
C GLN A 110 -7.91 8.91 -12.83
N PRO A 111 -6.59 8.92 -13.08
CA PRO A 111 -6.01 8.85 -14.43
C PRO A 111 -5.94 7.40 -14.98
N TYR A 112 -6.69 6.46 -14.42
CA TYR A 112 -6.55 5.04 -14.76
C TYR A 112 -7.32 4.68 -16.03
N LYS A 113 -6.65 4.85 -17.16
CA LYS A 113 -7.08 4.43 -18.50
C LYS A 113 -6.20 3.30 -19.05
N HIS A 114 -6.68 2.56 -20.04
CA HIS A 114 -5.87 1.60 -20.78
C HIS A 114 -4.90 2.36 -21.69
N GLY A 115 -3.59 2.25 -21.46
CA GLY A 115 -2.60 2.83 -22.37
C GLY A 115 -2.48 2.00 -23.65
N ALA A 116 -2.42 2.66 -24.81
CA ALA A 116 -2.07 2.04 -26.07
C ALA A 116 -0.58 1.70 -26.06
N LYS A 117 -0.22 0.47 -26.39
CA LYS A 117 1.19 0.11 -26.63
C LYS A 117 1.50 0.39 -28.10
N GLN A 118 2.47 1.26 -28.35
CA GLN A 118 2.97 1.53 -29.68
C GLN A 118 4.43 1.07 -29.77
N GLN A 119 4.75 0.35 -30.85
CA GLN A 119 6.13 0.04 -31.18
C GLN A 119 6.69 1.17 -32.04
N VAL A 120 7.75 1.80 -31.56
CA VAL A 120 8.48 2.84 -32.27
C VAL A 120 9.80 2.25 -32.74
N HIS A 121 9.91 2.04 -34.05
CA HIS A 121 11.15 1.62 -34.67
C HIS A 121 12.13 2.80 -34.69
N THR A 122 13.27 2.65 -34.03
CA THR A 122 14.38 3.62 -34.07
C THR A 122 15.56 3.01 -34.82
N ALA A 123 16.57 3.83 -35.15
CA ALA A 123 17.76 3.36 -35.84
C ALA A 123 18.54 2.27 -35.07
N MET A 124 18.44 2.22 -33.74
CA MET A 124 19.17 1.26 -32.90
C MET A 124 18.31 0.04 -32.54
N GLN A 125 17.05 0.25 -32.19
CA GLN A 125 16.14 -0.82 -31.75
C GLN A 125 14.67 -0.39 -31.82
N THR A 126 13.77 -1.34 -31.65
CA THR A 126 12.34 -1.07 -31.51
C THR A 126 12.00 -0.87 -30.04
N VAL A 127 11.44 0.30 -29.69
CA VAL A 127 11.03 0.63 -28.32
C VAL A 127 9.51 0.52 -28.22
N VAL A 128 9.00 -0.15 -27.18
CA VAL A 128 7.57 -0.19 -26.87
C VAL A 128 7.23 0.99 -25.96
N VAL A 129 6.57 2.00 -26.51
CA VAL A 129 6.06 3.14 -25.75
C VAL A 129 4.61 2.88 -25.35
N ARG A 130 4.22 3.29 -24.15
CA ARG A 130 2.82 3.28 -23.72
C ARG A 130 2.30 4.72 -23.75
N GLU A 131 1.39 5.00 -24.66
CA GLU A 131 0.74 6.29 -24.80
C GLU A 131 -0.64 6.25 -24.13
N PHE A 132 -0.98 7.33 -23.41
CA PHE A 132 -2.30 7.52 -22.83
C PHE A 132 -3.00 8.60 -23.64
N ILE A 133 -3.79 8.18 -24.62
CA ILE A 133 -4.62 9.07 -25.43
C ILE A 133 -5.85 9.47 -24.60
N ASP A 134 -6.35 10.70 -24.73
CA ASP A 134 -7.49 11.17 -23.93
C ASP A 134 -8.75 10.30 -24.11
N ASP A 135 -8.97 9.77 -25.30
CA ASP A 135 -10.10 8.86 -25.60
C ASP A 135 -9.83 7.39 -25.21
N SER A 136 -8.74 7.11 -24.50
CA SER A 136 -8.43 5.75 -24.05
C SER A 136 -9.51 5.23 -23.09
N PRO A 137 -9.97 3.96 -23.25
CA PRO A 137 -11.02 3.41 -22.41
C PRO A 137 -10.56 3.31 -20.95
N VAL A 138 -11.50 3.51 -20.02
CA VAL A 138 -11.22 3.46 -18.58
C VAL A 138 -10.81 2.06 -18.13
N HIS A 139 -9.79 1.98 -17.27
CA HIS A 139 -9.35 0.72 -16.70
C HIS A 139 -10.19 0.37 -15.47
N LYS A 140 -11.38 -0.18 -15.68
CA LYS A 140 -12.42 -0.41 -14.66
C LYS A 140 -11.92 -0.99 -13.33
N VAL A 141 -11.12 -2.07 -13.39
CA VAL A 141 -10.60 -2.74 -12.20
C VAL A 141 -9.66 -1.84 -11.39
N LYS A 142 -8.80 -1.06 -12.07
CA LYS A 142 -7.81 -0.21 -11.42
C LYS A 142 -8.47 1.02 -10.81
N GLN A 143 -9.43 1.62 -11.52
CA GLN A 143 -10.30 2.68 -11.00
C GLN A 143 -10.96 2.23 -9.68
N ARG A 144 -11.69 1.10 -9.72
CA ARG A 144 -12.40 0.57 -8.55
C ARG A 144 -11.48 0.30 -7.36
N ASN A 145 -10.36 -0.38 -7.58
CA ASN A 145 -9.46 -0.78 -6.49
C ASN A 145 -8.70 0.41 -5.91
N ALA A 146 -8.42 1.45 -6.70
CA ALA A 146 -7.68 2.62 -6.26
C ALA A 146 -8.58 3.75 -5.73
N PHE A 147 -9.90 3.70 -5.93
CA PHE A 147 -10.79 4.76 -5.48
C PHE A 147 -10.81 4.94 -3.96
N PRO A 148 -11.00 3.90 -3.14
CA PRO A 148 -10.97 4.06 -1.69
C PRO A 148 -9.67 4.69 -1.14
N PRO A 149 -8.46 4.19 -1.45
CA PRO A 149 -7.23 4.81 -0.94
C PRO A 149 -7.05 6.25 -1.45
N ASN A 150 -7.32 6.53 -2.73
CA ASN A 150 -7.15 7.88 -3.26
C ASN A 150 -8.14 8.88 -2.66
N PHE A 151 -9.37 8.44 -2.37
CA PHE A 151 -10.36 9.28 -1.70
C PHE A 151 -9.87 9.68 -0.32
N VAL A 152 -9.43 8.72 0.51
CA VAL A 152 -8.90 8.97 1.86
C VAL A 152 -7.69 9.91 1.80
N HIS A 153 -6.70 9.64 0.94
CA HIS A 153 -5.54 10.52 0.79
C HIS A 153 -5.90 11.95 0.38
N SER A 154 -6.97 12.13 -0.41
CA SER A 154 -7.44 13.46 -0.78
C SER A 154 -8.05 14.21 0.41
N ILE A 155 -8.70 13.49 1.34
CA ILE A 155 -9.22 14.05 2.58
C ILE A 155 -8.08 14.36 3.55
N ASP A 156 -7.08 13.50 3.68
CA ASP A 156 -5.90 13.73 4.53
C ASP A 156 -5.14 14.99 4.07
N SER A 157 -4.93 15.12 2.76
CA SER A 157 -4.31 16.31 2.16
C SER A 157 -5.14 17.57 2.40
N THR A 158 -6.48 17.46 2.31
CA THR A 158 -7.40 18.56 2.59
C THR A 158 -7.29 18.98 4.05
N HIS A 159 -7.28 18.02 4.97
CA HIS A 159 -7.12 18.27 6.39
C HIS A 159 -5.79 18.94 6.71
N MET A 160 -4.68 18.41 6.17
CA MET A 160 -3.34 19.00 6.32
C MET A 160 -3.33 20.48 5.89
N LEU A 161 -3.89 20.79 4.72
CA LEU A 161 -3.94 22.16 4.19
C LEU A 161 -4.85 23.08 5.02
N MET A 162 -5.98 22.58 5.52
CA MET A 162 -6.85 23.34 6.43
C MET A 162 -6.14 23.65 7.76
N THR A 163 -5.41 22.68 8.30
CA THR A 163 -4.60 22.85 9.52
C THR A 163 -3.48 23.85 9.31
N ALA A 164 -2.74 23.76 8.21
CA ALA A 164 -1.70 24.73 7.85
C ALA A 164 -2.24 26.17 7.84
N ARG A 165 -3.42 26.36 7.24
CA ARG A 165 -4.11 27.66 7.21
C ARG A 165 -4.54 28.14 8.61
N ALA A 166 -4.95 27.23 9.50
CA ALA A 166 -5.29 27.59 10.88
C ALA A 166 -4.03 27.98 11.68
N CYS A 167 -2.92 27.26 11.51
CA CYS A 167 -1.63 27.59 12.11
C CYS A 167 -1.12 28.96 11.65
N GLU A 168 -1.20 29.26 10.35
CA GLU A 168 -0.83 30.55 9.79
C GLU A 168 -1.60 31.71 10.47
N LYS A 169 -2.92 31.56 10.64
CA LYS A 169 -3.75 32.56 11.33
C LYS A 169 -3.37 32.78 12.80
N GLN A 170 -2.74 31.79 13.44
CA GLN A 170 -2.27 31.87 14.82
C GLN A 170 -0.79 32.23 14.93
N GLY A 171 -0.10 32.49 13.81
CA GLY A 171 1.34 32.78 13.81
C GLY A 171 2.21 31.56 14.15
N ILE A 172 1.68 30.34 13.99
CA ILE A 172 2.40 29.09 14.23
C ILE A 172 3.05 28.66 12.92
N ALA A 173 4.38 28.50 12.92
CA ALA A 173 5.10 27.91 11.79
C ALA A 173 4.68 26.44 11.63
N PHE A 174 4.22 26.08 10.43
CA PHE A 174 3.73 24.75 10.12
C PHE A 174 4.60 24.08 9.06
N THR A 175 5.00 22.84 9.33
CA THR A 175 5.64 21.94 8.38
C THR A 175 4.96 20.59 8.49
N ALA A 176 4.71 19.93 7.36
CA ALA A 176 4.09 18.60 7.35
C ALA A 176 4.78 17.70 6.33
N VAL A 177 4.85 16.42 6.67
CA VAL A 177 5.21 15.35 5.72
C VAL A 177 4.04 14.39 5.66
N HIS A 178 3.06 14.70 4.79
CA HIS A 178 1.79 14.00 4.67
C HIS A 178 1.02 13.90 6.00
N ASP A 179 1.06 12.75 6.68
CA ASP A 179 0.37 12.47 7.94
C ASP A 179 1.26 12.68 9.19
N SER A 180 2.48 13.21 9.01
CA SER A 180 3.39 13.60 10.10
C SER A 180 3.31 15.09 10.45
#